data_AF-A0A2X2J649-F1
#
_entry.id   AF-A0A2X2J649-F1
#
_cell.length_a   1.000
_cell.length_b   1.000
_cell.length_c   1.000
_cell.angle_alpha   90.00
_cell.angle_beta   90.00
_cell.angle_gamma   90.00
#
_symmetry.space_group_name_H-M   'P 1'
#
loop_
_entity.id
_entity.type
_entity.pdbx_description
1 polymer ?
#
loop_
_entity_poly.entity_id
_entity_poly.type
_entity_poly.pdbx_seq_one_letter_code
_entity_poly.pdbx_strand_id
1 'polypeptide(L)' 'MSKVGINGFGRIGRLVLRRLLEVKSNIEVVNKNWPPS' A
#
# COMPACT_ATOMS: atom_id res chain seq x y z
N MET A 1 12.16 -5.74 -7.36
CA MET A 1 10.95 -5.64 -6.53
C MET A 1 11.19 -4.56 -5.49
N SER A 2 10.48 -3.44 -5.56
CA SER A 2 10.64 -2.37 -4.56
C SER A 2 9.57 -2.50 -3.50
N LYS A 3 9.96 -2.46 -2.21
CA LYS A 3 9.01 -2.52 -1.08
C LYS A 3 8.64 -1.10 -0.66
N VAL A 4 7.35 -0.80 -0.59
CA VAL A 4 6.83 0.52 -0.18
C VAL A 4 6.03 0.39 1.10
N GLY A 5 6.45 1.13 2.13
CA GLY A 5 5.73 1.23 3.39
C GLY A 5 4.60 2.26 3.33
N ILE A 6 3.37 1.89 3.69
CA ILE A 6 2.30 2.87 3.96
C ILE A 6 2.11 2.97 5.48
N ASN A 7 2.48 4.12 6.06
CA ASN A 7 2.26 4.40 7.47
C ASN A 7 0.93 5.15 7.64
N GLY A 8 -0.15 4.39 7.87
CA GLY A 8 -1.50 4.92 8.06
C GLY A 8 -2.43 4.64 6.86
N PHE A 9 -3.39 3.73 7.05
CA PHE A 9 -4.32 3.29 6.00
C PHE A 9 -5.67 4.04 6.02
N GLY A 10 -5.60 5.35 6.22
CA GLY A 10 -6.76 6.25 6.18
C GLY A 10 -7.22 6.54 4.74
N ARG A 11 -7.82 7.72 4.52
CA ARG A 11 -8.31 8.14 3.20
C ARG A 11 -7.20 8.14 2.14
N ILE A 12 -6.04 8.70 2.45
CA ILE A 12 -4.90 8.80 1.52
C ILE A 12 -4.26 7.43 1.28
N GLY A 13 -4.00 6.65 2.34
CA GLY A 13 -3.41 5.32 2.21
C GLY A 13 -4.23 4.39 1.31
N ARG A 14 -5.56 4.47 1.37
CA ARG A 14 -6.46 3.72 0.49
C ARG A 14 -6.41 4.18 -0.96
N LEU A 15 -6.34 5.49 -1.22
CA LEU A 15 -6.23 6.03 -2.58
C LEU A 15 -4.89 5.65 -3.22
N VAL A 16 -3.79 5.72 -2.46
CA VAL A 16 -2.46 5.33 -2.93
C VAL A 16 -2.42 3.84 -3.27
N LEU A 17 -2.94 2.96 -2.39
CA LEU A 17 -3.03 1.53 -2.69
C LEU A 17 -3.87 1.26 -3.95
N ARG A 18 -5.04 1.90 -4.07
CA ARG A 18 -5.93 1.72 -5.22
C ARG A 18 -5.24 2.11 -6.53
N ARG A 19 -4.52 3.24 -6.53
CA ARG A 19 -3.73 3.66 -7.70
C ARG A 19 -2.65 2.64 -8.04
N LEU A 20 -1.87 2.18 -7.06
CA LEU A 20 -0.79 1.19 -7.28
C LEU A 20 -1.30 -0.13 -7.89
N LEU A 21 -2.48 -0.59 -7.45
CA LEU A 21 -3.14 -1.78 -8.00
C LEU A 21 -3.61 -1.57 -9.45
N GLU A 22 -4.13 -0.38 -9.78
CA GLU A 22 -4.57 -0.04 -11.14
C GLU A 22 -3.42 0.02 -12.13
N VAL A 23 -2.25 0.57 -11.75
CA VAL A 23 -1.12 0.73 -12.68
C VAL A 23 -0.29 -0.56 -12.85
N LYS A 24 -0.70 -1.68 -12.24
CA LYS A 24 0.05 -2.95 -12.20
C LYS A 24 1.54 -2.74 -11.89
N SER A 25 1.83 -1.92 -10.89
CA SER A 25 3.21 -1.63 -10.51
C SER A 25 3.86 -2.88 -9.90
N ASN A 26 5.12 -3.17 -10.27
CA ASN A 26 5.94 -4.24 -9.70
C ASN A 26 6.49 -3.86 -8.30
N ILE A 27 5.59 -3.42 -7.42
CA ILE A 27 5.85 -2.86 -6.10
C ILE A 27 5.09 -3.69 -5.07
N GLU A 28 5.79 -4.10 -4.02
CA GLU A 28 5.21 -4.80 -2.88
C GLU A 28 4.87 -3.77 -1.80
N VAL A 29 3.58 -3.59 -1.50
CA VAL A 29 3.14 -2.66 -0.46
C VAL A 29 3.15 -3.38 0.88
N VAL A 30 3.94 -2.87 1.81
CA VAL A 30 4.05 -3.38 3.18
C VAL A 30 3.37 -2.37 4.11
N ASN A 31 2.39 -2.81 4.90
CA ASN A 31 1.78 -1.95 5.91
C ASN A 31 2.40 -2.27 7.27
N LYS A 32 3.06 -1.29 7.88
CA LYS A 32 3.71 -1.47 9.19
C LYS A 32 2.71 -1.53 10.35
N ASN A 33 1.51 -0.97 10.18
CA ASN A 33 0.53 -0.81 11.26
C ASN A 33 -0.74 -1.66 11.08
N TRP A 34 -0.68 -2.71 10.26
CA TRP A 34 -1.84 -3.56 9.97
C TRP A 34 -1.44 -5.03 9.92
N PRO A 35 -1.68 -5.82 10.98
CA PRO A 35 -1.87 -7.25 10.83
C PRO A 35 -3.29 -7.51 10.31
N PRO A 36 -3.50 -8.38 9.31
CA PRO A 36 -4.77 -9.08 9.19
C PRO A 36 -4.84 -10.08 10.34
N SER A 37 -5.52 -9.70 11.42
CA SER A 37 -6.05 -10.65 12.41
C SER A 37 -7.19 -11.46 11.81
#